data_AF-A0A2A3Y1F8-F1
#
_entry.id   AF-A0A2A3Y1F8-F1
#
_cell.length_a   1.000
_cell.length_b   1.000
_cell.length_c   1.000
_cell.angle_alpha   90.00
_cell.angle_beta   90.00
_cell.angle_gamma   90.00
#
_symmetry.space_group_name_H-M   'P 1'
#
loop_
_entity.id
_entity.type
_entity.pdbx_description
1 polymer ?
#
loop_
_entity_poly.entity_id
_entity_poly.type
_entity_poly.pdbx_seq_one_letter_code
_entity_poly.pdbx_strand_id
1 'polypeptide(L)'
;MRRIEAFSALGVMALALVAVAAPVSAADQSYMAVQDLVPALAEPQAELDRGLPLDVLDELGGLNPDSTRFLGEDDKASYWVAQDEPSNVCLVIHTSWSTSSSCADFPRFHRSGIGMATGQSYEVPEDIIEAYLLPSDISPEQIAETGAYRDVKLSSQATKKLESDLLVVDTAASDKLSGETIERSSGESFQFTPLEYGPSSEGK
;
A
#
# COMPACT_ATOMS: atom_id res chain seq x y z
N MET A 1 3.18 -40.24 -59.99
CA MET A 1 3.57 -39.48 -61.21
C MET A 1 3.86 -38.04 -60.81
N ARG A 2 4.91 -37.48 -61.43
CA ARG A 2 5.51 -36.13 -61.27
C ARG A 2 4.47 -34.98 -61.23
N ARG A 3 4.75 -33.90 -60.49
CA ARG A 3 5.48 -32.70 -60.97
C ARG A 3 5.94 -31.80 -59.80
N ILE A 4 7.24 -31.49 -59.87
CA ILE A 4 7.97 -30.36 -59.30
C ILE A 4 7.41 -29.08 -59.93
N GLU A 5 7.30 -27.97 -59.18
CA GLU A 5 7.82 -26.64 -59.59
C GLU A 5 8.16 -25.79 -58.36
N ALA A 6 9.41 -25.32 -58.38
CA ALA A 6 10.00 -24.33 -57.48
C ALA A 6 9.52 -22.92 -57.89
N PHE A 7 9.60 -21.93 -57.00
CA PHE A 7 10.21 -20.64 -57.36
C PHE A 7 10.53 -19.79 -56.12
N SER A 8 11.80 -19.43 -56.08
CA SER A 8 12.54 -18.47 -55.27
C SER A 8 11.85 -17.14 -54.95
N ALA A 9 12.12 -16.60 -53.75
CA ALA A 9 12.49 -15.20 -53.55
C ALA A 9 13.09 -14.99 -52.13
N LEU A 10 14.39 -15.24 -52.00
CA LEU A 10 15.22 -14.80 -50.87
C LEU A 10 15.42 -13.28 -51.00
N GLY A 11 14.54 -12.49 -50.39
CA GLY A 11 14.72 -11.05 -50.20
C GLY A 11 15.39 -10.78 -48.86
N VAL A 12 16.72 -10.81 -48.81
CA VAL A 12 17.51 -10.41 -47.63
C VAL A 12 17.53 -8.88 -47.59
N MET A 13 16.56 -8.26 -46.92
CA MET A 13 16.56 -6.83 -46.67
C MET A 13 17.38 -6.55 -45.40
N ALA A 14 18.66 -6.23 -45.58
CA ALA A 14 19.56 -5.82 -44.52
C ALA A 14 19.20 -4.41 -44.03
N LEU A 15 18.30 -4.32 -43.05
CA LEU A 15 18.05 -3.10 -42.29
C LEU A 15 19.26 -2.85 -41.37
N ALA A 16 20.17 -1.98 -41.81
CA ALA A 16 21.18 -1.38 -40.96
C ALA A 16 20.49 -0.44 -39.96
N LEU A 17 20.00 -1.01 -38.86
CA LEU A 17 19.61 -0.26 -37.67
C LEU A 17 20.88 0.37 -37.10
N VAL A 18 21.10 1.65 -37.43
CA VAL A 18 22.01 2.51 -36.68
C VAL A 18 21.40 2.65 -35.29
N ALA A 19 21.78 1.73 -34.39
CA ALA A 19 21.49 1.84 -32.97
C ALA A 19 22.28 3.05 -32.45
N VAL A 20 21.67 4.23 -32.55
CA VAL A 20 22.10 5.39 -31.80
C VAL A 20 21.91 4.99 -30.34
N ALA A 21 23.00 4.54 -29.71
CA ALA A 21 23.07 4.35 -28.27
C ALA A 21 22.94 5.74 -27.65
N ALA A 22 21.71 6.22 -27.54
CA ALA A 22 21.40 7.32 -26.66
C ALA A 22 21.90 6.87 -25.28
N PRO A 23 22.72 7.68 -24.58
CA PRO A 23 22.96 7.41 -23.18
C PRO A 23 21.58 7.38 -22.54
N VAL A 24 21.13 6.19 -22.14
CA VAL A 24 20.12 6.08 -21.09
C VAL A 24 20.83 6.69 -19.91
N SER A 25 20.64 8.00 -19.75
CA SER A 25 20.78 8.63 -18.45
C SER A 25 19.91 7.75 -17.57
N ALA A 26 20.57 6.90 -16.76
CA ALA A 26 19.97 6.37 -15.57
C ALA A 26 19.52 7.62 -14.83
N ALA A 27 18.26 7.99 -15.07
CA ALA A 27 17.65 9.12 -14.43
C ALA A 27 17.94 8.88 -12.96
N ASP A 28 18.58 9.86 -12.32
CA ASP A 28 18.70 9.89 -10.88
C ASP A 28 17.31 9.52 -10.37
N GLN A 29 17.18 8.27 -9.89
CA GLN A 29 16.03 7.86 -9.11
C GLN A 29 16.14 8.78 -7.92
N SER A 30 15.45 9.92 -8.03
CA SER A 30 15.36 10.89 -6.97
C SER A 30 14.77 10.08 -5.83
N TYR A 31 15.66 9.71 -4.91
CA TYR A 31 15.31 8.98 -3.72
C TYR A 31 14.40 9.94 -2.97
N MET A 32 13.09 9.80 -3.16
CA MET A 32 12.13 10.52 -2.34
C MET A 32 12.43 10.11 -0.91
N ALA A 33 12.63 11.09 -0.05
CA ALA A 33 12.85 10.79 1.34
C ALA A 33 11.57 10.14 1.88
N VAL A 34 11.69 9.17 2.78
CA VAL A 34 10.52 8.52 3.38
C VAL A 34 9.57 9.54 4.02
N GLN A 35 10.14 10.61 4.57
CA GLN A 35 9.41 11.71 5.19
C GLN A 35 8.52 12.47 4.20
N ASP A 36 8.87 12.47 2.90
CA ASP A 36 8.05 13.08 1.86
C ASP A 36 6.83 12.18 1.53
N LEU A 37 7.01 10.87 1.62
CA LEU A 37 5.96 9.88 1.36
C LEU A 37 5.03 9.67 2.56
N VAL A 38 5.56 9.78 3.77
CA VAL A 38 4.85 9.62 5.04
C VAL A 38 5.24 10.76 5.97
N PRO A 39 4.57 11.93 5.89
CA PRO A 39 4.88 13.12 6.68
C PRO A 39 4.93 12.87 8.18
N ALA A 40 4.12 11.94 8.70
CA ALA A 40 4.15 11.55 10.10
C ALA A 40 5.55 11.13 10.58
N LEU A 41 6.33 10.43 9.73
CA LEU A 41 7.70 9.99 10.06
C LEU A 41 8.71 11.15 10.12
N ALA A 42 8.35 12.33 9.61
CA ALA A 42 9.15 13.55 9.72
C ALA A 42 8.96 14.26 11.08
N GLU A 43 7.84 14.00 11.75
CA GLU A 43 7.50 14.67 13.00
C GLU A 43 8.37 14.17 14.16
N PRO A 44 8.68 15.02 15.15
CA PRO A 44 9.28 14.56 16.41
C PRO A 44 8.37 13.56 17.11
N GLN A 45 8.96 12.52 17.70
CA GLN A 45 8.21 11.49 18.42
C GLN A 45 7.44 12.08 19.63
N ALA A 46 6.12 11.88 19.66
CA ALA A 46 5.21 12.21 20.73
C ALA A 46 5.06 11.06 21.75
N GLU A 47 4.35 11.29 22.85
CA GLU A 47 4.18 10.27 23.90
C GLU A 47 3.33 9.07 23.43
N LEU A 48 2.29 9.32 22.62
CA LEU A 48 1.43 8.25 22.08
C LEU A 48 2.16 7.33 21.11
N ASP A 49 3.26 7.80 20.52
CA ASP A 49 4.11 6.99 19.63
C ASP A 49 4.81 5.85 20.37
N ARG A 50 4.96 5.99 21.69
CA ARG A 50 5.57 4.98 22.58
C ARG A 50 4.54 4.04 23.20
N GLY A 51 3.30 4.05 22.70
CA GLY A 51 2.21 3.21 23.20
C GLY A 51 2.42 1.71 22.96
N LEU A 52 3.27 1.34 22.00
CA LEU A 52 3.62 -0.05 21.72
C LEU A 52 4.79 -0.53 22.59
N PRO A 53 4.64 -1.63 23.35
CA PRO A 53 5.75 -2.25 24.08
C PRO A 53 6.91 -2.66 23.15
N LEU A 54 8.15 -2.57 23.64
CA LEU A 54 9.35 -2.86 22.83
C LEU A 54 9.43 -4.33 22.39
N ASP A 55 8.96 -5.25 23.22
CA ASP A 55 8.85 -6.69 22.90
C ASP A 55 7.87 -6.94 21.75
N VAL A 56 6.75 -6.21 21.70
CA VAL A 56 5.81 -6.27 20.59
C VAL A 56 6.47 -5.78 19.29
N LEU A 57 7.25 -4.70 19.32
CA LEU A 57 7.95 -4.20 18.13
C LEU A 57 9.00 -5.19 17.59
N ASP A 58 9.67 -5.92 18.47
CA ASP A 58 10.61 -6.99 18.09
C ASP A 58 9.88 -8.16 17.43
N GLU A 59 8.77 -8.60 18.01
CA GLU A 59 7.91 -9.67 17.46
C GLU A 59 7.32 -9.33 16.08
N LEU A 60 7.10 -8.05 15.80
CA LEU A 60 6.61 -7.55 14.51
C LEU A 60 7.69 -7.45 13.43
N GLY A 61 8.87 -8.03 13.66
CA GLY A 61 9.98 -8.07 12.70
C GLY A 61 11.08 -7.05 12.96
N GLY A 62 11.22 -6.58 14.21
CA GLY A 62 12.27 -5.63 14.58
C GLY A 62 12.00 -4.20 14.10
N LEU A 63 10.76 -3.72 14.26
CA LEU A 63 10.42 -2.35 13.92
C LEU A 63 11.24 -1.36 14.77
N ASN A 64 11.77 -0.31 14.14
CA ASN A 64 12.57 0.70 14.81
C ASN A 64 11.68 1.55 15.75
N PRO A 65 11.84 1.48 17.08
CA PRO A 65 10.98 2.18 18.02
C PRO A 65 11.02 3.71 17.88
N ASP A 66 12.15 4.27 17.43
CA ASP A 66 12.32 5.72 17.27
C ASP A 66 11.58 6.26 16.03
N SER A 67 11.23 5.37 15.10
CA SER A 67 10.47 5.68 13.89
C SER A 67 8.95 5.55 14.06
N THR A 68 8.49 4.93 15.15
CA THR A 68 7.06 4.70 15.39
C THR A 68 6.32 6.03 15.54
N ARG A 69 5.18 6.18 14.87
CA ARG A 69 4.31 7.37 14.91
C ARG A 69 2.85 6.94 15.00
N PHE A 70 2.14 7.46 15.97
CA PHE A 70 0.73 7.20 16.20
C PHE A 70 -0.11 7.95 15.16
N LEU A 71 -0.90 7.20 14.40
CA LEU A 71 -1.76 7.74 13.33
C LEU A 71 -3.17 8.05 13.82
N GLY A 72 -3.62 7.39 14.89
CA GLY A 72 -4.95 7.57 15.45
C GLY A 72 -5.47 6.30 16.12
N GLU A 73 -6.71 6.39 16.62
CA GLU A 73 -7.44 5.27 17.20
C GLU A 73 -8.93 5.42 16.91
N ASP A 74 -9.64 4.29 16.90
CA ASP A 74 -11.09 4.22 16.95
C ASP A 74 -11.54 3.30 18.10
N ASP A 75 -12.81 2.87 18.08
CA ASP A 75 -13.36 2.01 19.12
C ASP A 75 -12.86 0.56 19.07
N LYS A 76 -12.17 0.17 17.99
CA LYS A 76 -11.70 -1.20 17.77
C LYS A 76 -10.18 -1.33 17.81
N ALA A 77 -9.45 -0.32 17.33
CA ALA A 77 -8.00 -0.38 17.24
C ALA A 77 -7.30 0.97 17.39
N SER A 78 -6.02 0.87 17.66
CA SER A 78 -5.05 1.95 17.57
C SER A 78 -4.09 1.66 16.41
N TYR A 79 -3.64 2.71 15.73
CA TYR A 79 -2.89 2.63 14.48
C TYR A 79 -1.56 3.38 14.58
N TRP A 80 -0.49 2.77 14.08
CA TRP A 80 0.82 3.41 13.97
C TRP A 80 1.43 3.17 12.58
N VAL A 81 2.33 4.06 12.20
CA VAL A 81 3.34 3.79 11.17
C VAL A 81 4.70 3.64 11.83
N ALA A 82 5.53 2.75 11.32
CA ALA A 82 6.92 2.61 11.72
C ALA A 82 7.79 2.26 10.52
N GLN A 83 9.11 2.25 10.71
CA GLN A 83 10.08 1.73 9.76
C GLN A 83 10.74 0.47 10.29
N ASP A 84 11.03 -0.48 9.40
CA ASP A 84 11.96 -1.59 9.69
C ASP A 84 13.36 -1.31 9.12
N GLU A 85 14.33 -2.16 9.46
CA GLU A 85 15.58 -2.25 8.73
C GLU A 85 15.43 -3.25 7.56
N PRO A 86 15.76 -2.89 6.30
CA PRO A 86 16.64 -1.80 5.90
C PRO A 86 15.99 -0.48 5.50
N SER A 87 14.65 -0.32 5.49
CA SER A 87 13.88 0.95 5.35
C SER A 87 12.44 0.71 4.83
N ASN A 88 11.75 -0.37 5.20
CA ASN A 88 10.35 -0.51 4.78
C ASN A 88 9.46 0.44 5.58
N VAL A 89 8.34 0.84 4.99
CA VAL A 89 7.24 1.49 5.72
C VAL A 89 6.32 0.38 6.21
N CYS A 90 5.95 0.41 7.48
CA CYS A 90 5.09 -0.59 8.11
C CYS A 90 3.85 0.08 8.71
N LEU A 91 2.66 -0.41 8.34
CA LEU A 91 1.42 -0.13 9.05
C LEU A 91 1.28 -1.11 10.20
N VAL A 92 1.00 -0.61 11.41
CA VAL A 92 0.75 -1.41 12.61
C VAL A 92 -0.68 -1.17 13.09
N ILE A 93 -1.42 -2.25 13.33
CA ILE A 93 -2.74 -2.23 13.96
C ILE A 93 -2.62 -2.94 15.31
N HIS A 94 -2.96 -2.25 16.39
CA HIS A 94 -3.08 -2.83 17.73
C HIS A 94 -4.54 -2.90 18.14
N THR A 95 -4.96 -4.06 18.62
CA THR A 95 -6.29 -4.33 19.16
C THR A 95 -6.17 -4.87 20.58
N SER A 96 -7.30 -5.07 21.25
CA SER A 96 -7.29 -5.71 22.58
C SER A 96 -6.84 -7.18 22.59
N TRP A 97 -6.77 -7.83 21.42
CA TRP A 97 -6.48 -9.27 21.30
C TRP A 97 -5.24 -9.60 20.47
N SER A 98 -4.76 -8.66 19.63
CA SER A 98 -3.59 -8.87 18.78
C SER A 98 -2.93 -7.56 18.38
N THR A 99 -1.65 -7.67 18.00
CA THR A 99 -0.95 -6.64 17.24
C THR A 99 -0.49 -7.25 15.93
N SER A 100 -0.60 -6.52 14.83
CA SER A 100 -0.20 -6.99 13.50
C SER A 100 0.50 -5.89 12.74
N SER A 101 1.43 -6.24 11.86
CA SER A 101 2.12 -5.31 10.96
C SER A 101 2.07 -5.79 9.51
N SER A 102 2.06 -4.84 8.58
CA SER A 102 2.23 -5.07 7.14
C SER A 102 3.22 -4.04 6.61
N CYS A 103 4.26 -4.51 5.93
CA CYS A 103 5.38 -3.68 5.50
C CYS A 103 5.54 -3.69 3.98
N ALA A 104 6.00 -2.57 3.43
CA ALA A 104 6.37 -2.44 2.03
C ALA A 104 7.63 -1.59 1.87
N ASP A 105 8.49 -1.96 0.92
CA ASP A 105 9.58 -1.10 0.48
C ASP A 105 9.05 0.22 -0.12
N PHE A 106 9.88 1.25 -0.19
CA PHE A 106 9.44 2.56 -0.68
C PHE A 106 8.86 2.54 -2.10
N PRO A 107 9.48 1.87 -3.09
CA PRO A 107 8.89 1.81 -4.43
C PRO A 107 7.50 1.18 -4.46
N ARG A 108 7.25 0.15 -3.65
CA ARG A 108 5.94 -0.47 -3.52
C ARG A 108 4.96 0.43 -2.78
N PHE A 109 5.36 1.01 -1.65
CA PHE A 109 4.53 1.94 -0.89
C PHE A 109 4.08 3.13 -1.73
N HIS A 110 5.02 3.79 -2.43
CA HIS A 110 4.70 4.90 -3.34
C HIS A 110 3.70 4.50 -4.43
N ARG A 111 3.83 3.30 -5.00
CA ARG A 111 2.95 2.83 -6.08
C ARG A 111 1.57 2.39 -5.62
N SER A 112 1.44 1.78 -4.45
CA SER A 112 0.18 1.12 -4.04
C SER A 112 -0.24 1.29 -2.58
N GLY A 113 0.55 1.99 -1.77
CA GLY A 113 0.34 2.05 -0.32
C GLY A 113 0.53 0.68 0.36
N ILE A 114 -0.01 0.55 1.56
CA ILE A 114 -0.05 -0.68 2.36
C ILE A 114 -1.47 -0.91 2.83
N GLY A 115 -2.04 -2.08 2.52
CA GLY A 115 -3.29 -2.55 3.11
C GLY A 115 -3.03 -3.64 4.16
N MET A 116 -3.82 -3.65 5.23
CA MET A 116 -3.82 -4.73 6.22
C MET A 116 -5.21 -4.95 6.81
N ALA A 117 -5.54 -6.22 7.05
CA ALA A 117 -6.70 -6.64 7.81
C ALA A 117 -6.27 -7.47 9.02
N THR A 118 -6.91 -7.25 10.17
CA THR A 118 -6.71 -8.05 11.38
C THR A 118 -8.04 -8.29 12.09
N GLY A 119 -8.24 -9.46 12.68
CA GLY A 119 -9.46 -9.81 13.38
C GLY A 119 -9.33 -11.13 14.14
N GLN A 120 -10.21 -11.39 15.11
CA GLN A 120 -10.19 -12.66 15.86
C GLN A 120 -10.66 -13.84 15.02
N SER A 121 -11.64 -13.62 14.14
CA SER A 121 -12.28 -14.64 13.33
C SER A 121 -12.67 -14.08 11.97
N TYR A 122 -12.34 -14.82 10.92
CA TYR A 122 -12.82 -14.51 9.56
C TYR A 122 -14.30 -14.85 9.37
N GLU A 123 -14.91 -15.57 10.31
CA GLU A 123 -16.34 -15.94 10.26
C GLU A 123 -17.25 -14.80 10.73
N VAL A 124 -16.70 -13.80 11.43
CA VAL A 124 -17.43 -12.68 12.02
C VAL A 124 -16.86 -11.39 11.41
N PRO A 125 -17.39 -10.93 10.27
CA PRO A 125 -16.83 -9.79 9.55
C PRO A 125 -16.70 -8.53 10.40
N GLU A 126 -17.61 -8.31 11.35
CA GLU A 126 -17.56 -7.14 12.25
C GLU A 126 -16.34 -7.09 13.18
N ASP A 127 -15.65 -8.22 13.38
CA ASP A 127 -14.42 -8.32 14.18
C ASP A 127 -13.16 -8.09 13.35
N ILE A 128 -13.29 -7.99 12.02
CA ILE A 128 -12.20 -7.65 11.13
C ILE A 128 -12.05 -6.11 11.13
N ILE A 129 -10.80 -5.66 11.18
CA ILE A 129 -10.39 -4.27 11.11
C ILE A 129 -9.49 -4.17 9.89
N GLU A 130 -9.92 -3.38 8.92
CA GLU A 130 -9.21 -3.15 7.68
C GLU A 130 -8.71 -1.72 7.62
N ALA A 131 -7.41 -1.55 7.35
CA ALA A 131 -6.81 -0.24 7.23
C ALA A 131 -5.81 -0.19 6.07
N TYR A 132 -5.73 0.97 5.46
CA TYR A 132 -4.79 1.29 4.39
C TYR A 132 -3.96 2.50 4.78
N LEU A 133 -2.65 2.38 4.68
CA LEU A 133 -1.73 3.51 4.71
C LEU A 133 -1.42 3.93 3.28
N LEU A 134 -1.79 5.16 2.95
CA LEU A 134 -1.62 5.78 1.65
C LEU A 134 -0.36 6.64 1.64
N PRO A 135 0.24 6.91 0.47
CA PRO A 135 1.22 7.97 0.33
C PRO A 135 0.59 9.35 0.50
N SER A 136 1.37 10.31 0.99
CA SER A 136 0.95 11.69 1.29
C SER A 136 0.29 12.48 0.14
N ASP A 137 0.54 12.07 -1.11
CA ASP A 137 -0.05 12.69 -2.28
C ASP A 137 -1.36 12.03 -2.74
N ILE A 138 -1.83 11.01 -2.01
CA ILE A 138 -3.09 10.30 -2.23
C ILE A 138 -3.97 10.46 -0.98
N SER A 139 -4.98 11.30 -1.11
CA SER A 139 -5.99 11.49 -0.07
C SER A 139 -7.04 10.36 -0.08
N PRO A 140 -7.58 9.97 1.08
CA PRO A 140 -8.73 9.06 1.15
C PRO A 140 -9.92 9.52 0.30
N GLU A 141 -10.13 10.84 0.17
CA GLU A 141 -11.18 11.44 -0.65
C GLU A 141 -11.01 11.12 -2.14
N GLN A 142 -9.78 11.16 -2.67
CA GLN A 142 -9.51 10.79 -4.06
C GLN A 142 -9.88 9.33 -4.34
N ILE A 143 -9.63 8.43 -3.38
CA ILE A 143 -10.05 7.04 -3.50
C ILE A 143 -11.58 6.93 -3.42
N ALA A 144 -12.22 7.77 -2.59
CA ALA A 144 -13.67 7.75 -2.52
C ALA A 144 -14.37 8.25 -3.79
N GLU A 145 -13.77 9.22 -4.48
CA GLU A 145 -14.29 9.81 -5.72
C GLU A 145 -14.26 8.85 -6.91
N THR A 146 -13.40 7.83 -6.92
CA THR A 146 -13.37 6.81 -8.00
C THR A 146 -14.63 5.94 -8.02
N GLY A 147 -15.48 6.04 -7.00
CA GLY A 147 -16.69 5.23 -6.85
C GLY A 147 -16.48 3.99 -6.00
N ALA A 148 -15.24 3.68 -5.62
CA ALA A 148 -14.92 2.56 -4.73
C ALA A 148 -15.57 2.69 -3.34
N TYR A 149 -15.92 3.91 -2.89
CA TYR A 149 -16.38 4.17 -1.50
C TYR A 149 -17.77 4.79 -1.36
N ARG A 150 -18.65 4.80 -2.37
CA ARG A 150 -19.95 5.53 -2.26
C ARG A 150 -20.79 5.18 -1.02
N ASP A 151 -20.57 3.99 -0.43
CA ASP A 151 -21.26 3.52 0.77
C ASP A 151 -20.33 3.21 1.97
N VAL A 152 -19.02 3.43 1.84
CA VAL A 152 -18.06 3.10 2.92
C VAL A 152 -18.03 4.24 3.92
N LYS A 153 -18.36 3.96 5.17
CA LYS A 153 -18.14 4.92 6.26
C LYS A 153 -16.65 4.96 6.58
N LEU A 154 -16.00 6.03 6.17
CA LEU A 154 -14.66 6.34 6.67
C LEU A 154 -14.76 6.59 8.18
N SER A 155 -13.95 5.89 8.98
CA SER A 155 -13.85 6.15 10.41
C SER A 155 -13.21 7.52 10.64
N SER A 156 -14.03 8.58 10.59
CA SER A 156 -13.63 9.96 10.85
C SER A 156 -13.13 10.22 12.28
N GLN A 157 -13.11 9.20 13.15
CA GLN A 157 -12.64 9.32 14.52
C GLN A 157 -11.11 9.19 14.63
N ALA A 158 -10.50 8.32 13.82
CA ALA A 158 -9.05 8.17 13.79
C ALA A 158 -8.33 9.39 13.18
N THR A 159 -9.00 10.14 12.29
CA THR A 159 -8.38 11.19 11.44
C THR A 159 -8.50 12.62 11.99
N LYS A 160 -9.09 12.84 13.17
CA LYS A 160 -9.44 14.21 13.62
C LYS A 160 -8.28 15.13 13.98
N LYS A 161 -7.03 14.63 14.01
CA LYS A 161 -5.90 15.43 14.50
C LYS A 161 -4.66 15.40 13.61
N LEU A 162 -4.64 14.56 12.59
CA LEU A 162 -3.56 14.46 11.63
C LEU A 162 -4.20 14.47 10.25
N GLU A 163 -3.62 15.23 9.32
CA GLU A 163 -3.79 15.00 7.88
C GLU A 163 -3.20 13.61 7.59
N SER A 164 -3.83 12.56 8.14
CA SER A 164 -3.27 11.23 8.13
C SER A 164 -3.64 10.55 6.84
N ASP A 165 -2.63 9.97 6.22
CA ASP A 165 -2.76 9.12 5.05
C ASP A 165 -3.37 7.74 5.41
N LEU A 166 -4.13 7.66 6.51
CA LEU A 166 -4.73 6.45 7.02
C LEU A 166 -6.21 6.39 6.63
N LEU A 167 -6.54 5.31 5.91
CA LEU A 167 -7.88 4.98 5.50
C LEU A 167 -8.34 3.72 6.24
N VAL A 168 -9.23 3.88 7.22
CA VAL A 168 -9.86 2.76 7.94
C VAL A 168 -11.21 2.44 7.31
N VAL A 169 -11.40 1.16 6.97
CA VAL A 169 -12.58 0.64 6.27
C VAL A 169 -13.39 -0.23 7.21
N ASP A 170 -14.69 0.06 7.31
CA ASP A 170 -15.66 -0.85 7.92
C ASP A 170 -15.80 -2.08 7.01
N THR A 171 -15.54 -3.26 7.55
CA THR A 171 -15.49 -4.53 6.82
C THR A 171 -16.80 -4.90 6.15
N ALA A 172 -17.94 -4.44 6.66
CA ALA A 172 -19.22 -4.58 5.95
C ALA A 172 -19.24 -3.88 4.58
N ALA A 173 -18.29 -2.98 4.32
CA ALA A 173 -18.15 -2.25 3.08
C ALA A 173 -16.94 -2.69 2.23
N SER A 174 -16.10 -3.63 2.72
CA SER A 174 -14.89 -4.03 2.00
C SER A 174 -15.20 -4.75 0.67
N ASP A 175 -16.22 -5.59 0.64
CA ASP A 175 -16.68 -6.28 -0.59
C ASP A 175 -17.18 -5.31 -1.69
N LYS A 176 -17.36 -4.02 -1.35
CA LYS A 176 -17.76 -2.98 -2.30
C LYS A 176 -16.56 -2.23 -2.90
N LEU A 177 -15.36 -2.45 -2.36
CA LEU A 177 -14.16 -1.82 -2.87
C LEU A 177 -13.74 -2.47 -4.19
N SER A 178 -13.52 -1.66 -5.21
CA SER A 178 -12.89 -2.07 -6.46
C SER A 178 -11.44 -1.59 -6.49
N GLY A 179 -10.57 -2.39 -7.14
CA GLY A 179 -9.23 -1.94 -7.47
C GLY A 179 -9.30 -0.81 -8.50
N GLU A 180 -8.58 0.28 -8.25
CA GLU A 180 -8.63 1.49 -9.06
C GLU A 180 -7.23 2.06 -9.31
N THR A 181 -7.10 2.81 -10.40
CA THR A 181 -5.88 3.56 -10.72
C THR A 181 -6.17 5.06 -10.61
N ILE A 182 -5.39 5.74 -9.77
CA ILE A 182 -5.51 7.18 -9.50
C ILE A 182 -4.32 7.88 -10.13
N GLU A 183 -4.56 8.87 -10.98
CA GLU A 183 -3.51 9.69 -11.56
C GLU A 183 -3.04 10.75 -10.56
N ARG A 184 -1.73 10.79 -10.30
CA ARG A 184 -1.06 11.75 -9.41
C ARG A 184 -0.89 13.08 -10.11
N SER A 185 -0.71 14.15 -9.32
CA SER A 185 -0.36 15.48 -9.84
C SER A 185 1.00 15.49 -10.56
N SER A 186 1.89 14.54 -10.25
CA SER A 186 3.17 14.33 -10.94
C SER A 186 3.01 13.72 -12.35
N GLY A 187 1.84 13.18 -12.68
CA GLY A 187 1.59 12.41 -13.91
C GLY A 187 1.92 10.91 -13.80
N GLU A 188 2.32 10.44 -12.61
CA GLU A 188 2.44 9.01 -12.31
C GLU A 188 1.10 8.42 -11.83
N SER A 189 0.96 7.10 -11.86
CA SER A 189 -0.28 6.44 -11.42
C SER A 189 -0.07 5.73 -10.07
N PHE A 190 -1.04 5.88 -9.17
CA PHE A 190 -1.21 5.10 -7.95
C PHE A 190 -2.20 3.96 -8.18
N GLN A 191 -1.88 2.75 -7.71
CA GLN A 191 -2.74 1.57 -7.82
C GLN A 191 -3.33 1.25 -6.45
N PHE A 192 -4.61 1.52 -6.27
CA PHE A 192 -5.35 1.08 -5.10
C PHE A 192 -5.82 -0.36 -5.30
N THR A 193 -5.43 -1.25 -4.40
CA THR A 193 -5.82 -2.66 -4.43
C THR A 193 -6.49 -3.03 -3.11
N PRO A 194 -7.82 -3.21 -3.08
CA PRO A 194 -8.52 -3.69 -1.91
C PRO A 194 -8.01 -5.07 -1.48
N LEU A 195 -8.10 -5.35 -0.18
CA LEU A 195 -7.84 -6.68 0.33
C LEU A 195 -8.96 -7.63 -0.10
N GLU A 196 -8.58 -8.74 -0.73
CA GLU A 196 -9.53 -9.77 -1.11
C GLU A 196 -9.75 -10.73 0.07
N TYR A 197 -10.95 -10.72 0.66
CA TYR A 197 -11.38 -11.79 1.57
C TYR A 197 -11.99 -12.92 0.75
N GLY A 198 -11.16 -13.87 0.33
CA GLY A 198 -11.68 -15.08 -0.28
C GLY A 198 -12.51 -15.89 0.73
N PRO A 199 -13.68 -16.45 0.38
CA PRO A 199 -14.22 -17.56 1.15
C PRO A 199 -13.12 -18.63 1.16
N SER A 200 -12.62 -19.01 2.34
CA SER A 200 -11.64 -20.08 2.45
C SER A 200 -12.12 -21.22 1.56
N SER A 201 -11.35 -21.55 0.52
CA SER A 201 -11.73 -22.56 -0.47
C SER A 201 -11.69 -23.99 0.11
N GLU A 202 -11.74 -24.14 1.42
CA GLU A 202 -11.73 -25.41 2.13
C GLU A 202 -13.16 -25.92 2.33
N GLY A 203 -13.51 -26.97 1.57
CA GLY A 203 -14.62 -27.85 1.93
C GLY A 203 -15.53 -28.28 0.79
N LYS A 204 -14.98 -28.82 -0.31
CA LYS A 204 -15.69 -29.81 -1.13
C LYS A 204 -14.99 -31.14 -1.04
#